data_AF-A0A7V3I0C0-F1
#
_entry.id   AF-A0A7V3I0C0-F1
#
_cell.length_a   1.000
_cell.length_b   1.000
_cell.length_c   1.000
_cell.angle_alpha   90.00
_cell.angle_beta   90.00
_cell.angle_gamma   90.00
#
_symmetry.space_group_name_H-M   'P 1'
#
loop_
_entity.id
_entity.type
_entity.pdbx_description
1 polymer ?
#
loop_
_entity_poly.entity_id
_entity_poly.type
_entity_poly.pdbx_seq_one_letter_code
_entity_poly.pdbx_strand_id
1 'polypeptide(L)'
;GNGLSVRPSPAHDDRAWIALCAPDSVQPLQAIATAIDPRLRVRVSGTGTAWTAEFAEGDTPADELPEVAVAKVSGGATFEFQPRRSLPLTVV
;
A
#
# COMPACT_ATOMS: atom_id res chain seq x y z
N GLY A 1 -11.64 10.79 -3.81
CA GLY A 1 -11.92 9.85 -2.71
C GLY A 1 -10.60 9.44 -2.08
N ASN A 2 -10.61 9.03 -0.80
CA ASN A 2 -9.43 8.45 -0.15
C ASN A 2 -9.21 7.03 -0.69
N GLY A 3 -8.47 6.93 -1.80
CA GLY A 3 -8.17 5.67 -2.46
C GLY A 3 -7.00 5.84 -3.42
N LEU A 4 -6.28 4.75 -3.67
CA LEU A 4 -5.20 4.69 -4.64
C LEU A 4 -5.79 4.31 -6.00
N SER A 5 -5.51 5.08 -7.05
CA SER A 5 -5.87 4.72 -8.43
C SER A 5 -4.62 4.42 -9.23
N VAL A 6 -4.58 3.22 -9.81
CA VAL A 6 -3.49 2.74 -10.67
C VAL A 6 -3.98 2.70 -12.10
N ARG A 7 -3.12 3.20 -13.00
CA ARG A 7 -3.34 3.20 -14.45
C ARG A 7 -2.06 2.72 -15.15
N PRO A 8 -2.17 2.26 -16.41
CA PRO A 8 -1.01 1.89 -17.20
C PRO A 8 0.06 2.99 -17.19
N SER A 9 1.30 2.58 -16.97
CA SER A 9 2.46 3.46 -16.83
C SER A 9 3.75 2.65 -16.98
N PRO A 10 4.92 3.28 -17.18
CA PRO A 10 6.20 2.57 -17.29
C PRO A 10 6.52 1.62 -16.12
N ALA A 11 5.92 1.85 -14.94
CA ALA A 11 6.03 0.93 -13.80
C ALA A 11 5.52 -0.49 -14.12
N HIS A 12 4.60 -0.64 -15.06
CA HIS A 12 4.11 -1.93 -15.53
C HIS A 12 5.15 -2.64 -16.41
N ASP A 13 5.84 -1.87 -17.28
CA ASP A 13 6.89 -2.39 -18.15
C ASP A 13 8.11 -2.81 -17.32
N ASP A 14 8.44 -2.04 -16.28
CA ASP A 14 9.54 -2.31 -15.34
C ASP A 14 9.23 -3.42 -14.32
N ARG A 15 8.00 -3.95 -14.31
CA ARG A 15 7.47 -4.86 -13.28
C ARG A 15 7.75 -4.35 -11.87
N ALA A 16 7.62 -3.04 -11.68
CA ALA A 16 7.74 -2.42 -10.36
C ALA A 16 6.69 -3.00 -9.41
N TRP A 17 6.93 -2.89 -8.10
CA TRP A 17 6.10 -3.53 -7.08
C TRP A 17 4.58 -3.33 -7.27
N ILE A 18 4.15 -2.13 -7.64
CA ILE A 18 2.72 -1.83 -7.82
C ILE A 18 2.08 -2.62 -8.99
N ALA A 19 2.88 -3.01 -9.99
CA ALA A 19 2.42 -3.83 -11.12
C ALA A 19 2.23 -5.32 -10.75
N LEU A 20 2.69 -5.73 -9.57
CA LEU A 20 2.45 -7.07 -9.00
C LEU A 20 1.14 -7.12 -8.19
N CYS A 21 0.51 -5.95 -7.98
CA CYS A 21 -0.77 -5.82 -7.30
C CYS A 21 -1.89 -5.65 -8.35
N ALA A 22 -2.99 -6.34 -8.14
CA ALA A 22 -4.14 -6.33 -9.04
C ALA A 22 -5.39 -6.82 -8.30
N PRO A 23 -6.60 -6.69 -8.88
CA PRO A 23 -7.82 -7.23 -8.26
C PRO A 23 -7.77 -8.74 -7.95
N ASP A 24 -6.98 -9.52 -8.69
CA ASP A 24 -6.73 -10.95 -8.46
C ASP A 24 -5.51 -11.23 -7.55
N SER A 25 -4.75 -10.19 -7.19
CA SER A 25 -3.56 -10.23 -6.34
C SER A 25 -3.62 -9.12 -5.29
N VAL A 26 -4.61 -9.21 -4.39
CA VAL A 26 -4.88 -8.18 -3.35
C VAL A 26 -3.99 -8.36 -2.12
N GLN A 27 -3.50 -9.58 -1.88
CA GLN A 27 -2.77 -9.94 -0.67
C GLN A 27 -1.59 -9.01 -0.35
N PRO A 28 -0.74 -8.56 -1.30
CA PRO A 28 0.35 -7.64 -1.00
C PRO A 28 -0.12 -6.30 -0.40
N LEU A 29 -1.22 -5.75 -0.90
CA LEU A 29 -1.80 -4.50 -0.36
C LEU A 29 -2.39 -4.72 1.03
N GLN A 30 -3.09 -5.84 1.23
CA GLN A 30 -3.64 -6.18 2.54
C GLN A 30 -2.52 -6.41 3.57
N ALA A 31 -1.40 -7.02 3.19
CA ALA A 31 -0.23 -7.20 4.05
C ALA A 31 0.31 -5.86 4.56
N ILE A 32 0.47 -4.88 3.66
CA ILE A 32 0.91 -3.52 4.01
C ILE A 32 -0.11 -2.85 4.92
N ALA A 33 -1.40 -2.92 4.59
CA ALA A 33 -2.45 -2.31 5.41
C ALA A 33 -2.44 -2.88 6.85
N THR A 34 -2.37 -4.21 6.99
CA THR A 34 -2.29 -4.90 8.28
C THR A 34 -1.01 -4.53 9.05
N ALA A 35 0.12 -4.32 8.35
CA ALA A 35 1.37 -3.89 8.97
C ALA A 35 1.23 -2.52 9.66
N ILE A 36 0.47 -1.60 9.04
CA ILE A 36 0.18 -0.25 9.53
C ILE A 36 -0.86 -0.30 10.66
N ASP A 37 -2.00 -0.94 10.41
CA ASP A 37 -3.07 -1.14 11.37
C ASP A 37 -3.82 -2.45 11.03
N PRO A 38 -3.89 -3.42 11.95
CA PRO A 38 -4.52 -4.72 11.68
C PRO A 38 -6.03 -4.62 11.40
N ARG A 39 -6.69 -3.50 11.70
CA ARG A 39 -8.11 -3.28 11.36
C ARG A 39 -8.34 -2.79 9.94
N LEU A 40 -7.30 -2.35 9.22
CA LEU A 40 -7.49 -1.88 7.85
C LEU A 40 -7.81 -3.04 6.89
N ARG A 41 -8.72 -2.78 5.96
CA ARG A 41 -9.11 -3.69 4.89
C ARG A 41 -9.01 -3.01 3.54
N VAL A 42 -8.45 -3.72 2.58
CA VAL A 42 -8.28 -3.24 1.20
C VAL A 42 -9.35 -3.85 0.32
N ARG A 43 -10.09 -3.01 -0.40
CA ARG A 43 -10.97 -3.44 -1.49
C ARG A 43 -10.39 -2.95 -2.80
N VAL A 44 -10.18 -3.87 -3.74
CA VAL A 44 -9.64 -3.55 -5.06
C VAL A 44 -10.70 -3.82 -6.12
N SER A 45 -10.88 -2.88 -7.03
CA SER A 45 -11.82 -3.00 -8.16
C SER A 45 -11.17 -2.55 -9.46
N GLY A 46 -11.66 -3.04 -10.60
CA GLY A 46 -11.12 -2.73 -11.93
C GLY A 46 -10.51 -3.95 -12.62
N THR A 47 -9.46 -3.73 -13.41
CA THR A 47 -8.76 -4.75 -14.20
C THR A 47 -7.31 -4.91 -13.74
N GLY A 48 -6.57 -5.86 -14.33
CA GLY A 48 -5.18 -6.15 -13.92
C GLY A 48 -4.22 -4.95 -13.98
N THR A 49 -4.42 -4.00 -14.90
CA THR A 49 -3.51 -2.85 -15.10
C THR A 49 -4.17 -1.50 -14.87
N ALA A 50 -5.48 -1.49 -14.59
CA ALA A 50 -6.24 -0.27 -14.32
C ALA A 50 -7.25 -0.56 -13.21
N TRP A 51 -6.90 -0.17 -11.98
CA TRP A 51 -7.66 -0.52 -10.78
C TRP A 51 -7.62 0.58 -9.74
N THR A 52 -8.55 0.48 -8.79
CA THR A 52 -8.64 1.36 -7.62
C THR A 52 -8.62 0.51 -6.36
N ALA A 53 -7.80 0.90 -5.39
CA ALA A 53 -7.83 0.36 -4.03
C ALA A 53 -8.43 1.37 -3.06
N GLU A 54 -9.39 0.90 -2.28
CA GLU A 54 -10.03 1.63 -1.20
C GLU A 54 -9.67 0.97 0.13
N PHE A 55 -9.43 1.80 1.15
CA PHE A 55 -9.08 1.36 2.48
C PHE A 55 -10.20 1.73 3.44
N ALA A 56 -10.66 0.75 4.22
CA ALA A 56 -11.67 0.95 5.24
C ALA A 56 -11.25 0.26 6.53
N GLU A 57 -11.62 0.86 7.67
CA GLU A 57 -11.49 0.20 8.97
C GLU A 57 -12.56 -0.90 9.08
N GLY A 58 -12.16 -2.07 9.53
CA GLY A 58 -13.04 -3.19 9.86
C GLY A 58 -13.11 -3.43 11.37
N ASP A 59 -14.13 -4.17 11.80
CA ASP A 59 -14.42 -4.36 13.23
C ASP A 59 -13.40 -5.28 13.94
N THR A 60 -12.82 -6.23 13.20
CA THR A 60 -11.91 -7.24 13.73
C THR A 60 -10.49 -7.03 13.20
N PRO A 61 -9.45 -7.20 14.04
CA PRO A 61 -8.07 -7.21 13.54
C PRO A 61 -7.85 -8.43 12.64
N ALA A 62 -7.14 -8.25 11.53
CA ALA A 62 -6.64 -9.36 10.71
C ALA A 62 -5.39 -9.95 11.35
N ASP A 63 -5.17 -11.24 11.11
CA ASP A 63 -3.90 -11.88 11.43
C ASP A 63 -2.78 -11.26 10.59
N GLU A 64 -1.64 -11.02 11.25
CA GLU A 64 -0.44 -10.56 10.57
C GLU A 64 0.20 -11.71 9.79
N LEU A 65 0.60 -11.43 8.54
CA LEU A 65 1.29 -12.41 7.72
C LEU A 65 2.75 -12.60 8.20
N PRO A 66 3.29 -13.83 8.21
CA PRO A 66 4.65 -14.09 8.68
C PRO A 66 5.74 -13.23 8.01
N GLU A 67 5.61 -12.98 6.71
CA GLU A 67 6.53 -12.13 5.94
C GLU A 67 6.57 -10.67 6.42
N VAL A 68 5.45 -10.15 6.93
CA VAL A 68 5.37 -8.79 7.50
C VAL A 68 6.06 -8.74 8.85
N ALA A 69 5.86 -9.76 9.69
CA ALA A 69 6.51 -9.85 10.99
C ALA A 69 8.04 -9.83 10.85
N VAL A 70 8.59 -10.52 9.85
CA VAL A 70 10.04 -10.50 9.55
C VAL A 70 10.52 -9.10 9.18
N ALA A 71 9.77 -8.37 8.35
CA ALA A 71 10.13 -7.00 7.96
C ALA A 71 10.07 -6.01 9.15
N LYS A 72 9.20 -6.24 10.13
CA LYS A 72 9.15 -5.45 11.37
C LYS A 72 10.36 -5.74 12.26
N VAL A 73 10.71 -7.02 12.44
CA VAL A 73 11.87 -7.42 13.25
C VAL A 73 13.18 -6.88 12.68
N SER A 74 13.31 -6.81 11.35
CA SER A 74 14.50 -6.24 10.70
C SER A 74 14.54 -4.71 10.72
N GLY A 75 13.48 -4.05 11.20
CA GLY A 75 13.31 -2.59 11.12
C GLY A 75 12.93 -2.07 9.73
N GLY A 76 12.82 -2.95 8.73
CA GLY A 76 12.45 -2.59 7.36
C GLY A 76 11.01 -2.09 7.19
N ALA A 77 10.17 -2.23 8.21
CA ALA A 77 8.79 -1.75 8.24
C ALA A 77 8.53 -0.63 9.27
N THR A 78 9.58 -0.04 9.85
CA THR A 78 9.43 1.06 10.82
C THR A 78 9.34 2.39 10.08
N PHE A 79 8.18 3.04 10.12
CA PHE A 79 7.96 4.39 9.62
C PHE A 79 7.27 5.22 10.71
N GLU A 80 7.60 6.52 10.77
CA GLU A 80 6.96 7.46 11.69
C GLU A 80 6.50 8.67 10.89
N PHE A 81 5.21 9.02 11.03
CA PHE A 81 4.70 10.26 10.47
C PHE A 81 5.29 11.45 11.25
N GLN A 82 6.05 12.28 10.55
CA GLN A 82 6.62 13.51 11.11
C GLN A 82 5.85 14.73 10.60
N PRO A 83 5.73 15.81 11.39
CA PRO A 83 5.16 17.07 10.92
C PRO A 83 5.88 17.57 9.65
N ARG A 84 5.11 18.00 8.64
CA ARG A 84 5.66 18.51 7.38
C ARG A 84 6.48 19.77 7.64
N ARG A 85 7.79 19.73 7.36
CA ARG A 85 8.64 20.92 7.29
C ARG A 85 8.60 21.47 5.86
N SER A 86 8.12 22.70 5.68
CA SER A 86 8.22 23.39 4.38
C SER A 86 9.68 23.74 4.11
N LEU A 87 10.24 23.20 3.03
CA LEU A 87 11.53 23.62 2.50
C LEU A 87 11.30 24.73 1.46
N PRO A 88 12.21 25.72 1.35
CA PRO A 88 12.11 26.73 0.30
C PRO A 88 12.15 26.04 -1.07
N LEU A 89 11.12 26.25 -1.89
CA LEU A 89 11.14 25.86 -3.29
C LEU A 89 11.83 26.97 -4.08
N THR A 90 13.11 26.79 -4.38
CA THR A 90 13.79 27.62 -5.38
C THR A 90 13.63 26.93 -6.73
N VAL A 91 12.78 27.48 -7.59
CA VAL A 91 12.75 27.09 -9.02
C VAL A 91 13.95 27.78 -9.67
N VAL A 92 14.83 27.02 -10.32
CA VAL A 92 15.93 27.54 -11.17
C VAL A 92 15.60 27.38 -12.64
#